data_AF-A0A372BPT5-F1
#
_entry.id   AF-A0A372BPT5-F1
#
_cell.length_a   1.000
_cell.length_b   1.000
_cell.length_c   1.000
_cell.angle_alpha   90.00
_cell.angle_beta   90.00
_cell.angle_gamma   90.00
#
_symmetry.space_group_name_H-M   'P 1'
#
loop_
_entity.id
_entity.type
_entity.pdbx_description
1 polymer ?
#
loop_
_entity_poly.entity_id
_entity_poly.type
_entity_poly.pdbx_seq_one_letter_code
_entity_poly.pdbx_strand_id
1 'polypeptide(L)'
;MQQRVFDKVNQTLIKTFICNKLSDRSKGQLHYQLWQDNDDLSLGIALSHNESSGGFSSELIKVDDILKTIKVLLQSGKPFHATALKGLFIGKSVNNYSFLGAALVDQQVIRLHPQTARLLEVIEEYELWPLRLEEIVGKTDVQETIETKIPTKRGPKPKNQSIEAELEEQAHDEVH
;
A
#
# COMPACT_ATOMS: atom_id res chain seq x y z
N MET A 1 -23.37 19.57 -3.69
CA MET A 1 -22.98 18.23 -4.16
C MET A 1 -21.83 17.76 -3.28
N GLN A 2 -22.01 16.72 -2.48
CA GLN A 2 -20.87 16.11 -1.78
C GLN A 2 -19.95 15.53 -2.84
N GLN A 3 -18.72 16.02 -2.88
CA GLN A 3 -17.67 15.51 -3.76
C GLN A 3 -17.57 14.01 -3.50
N ARG A 4 -17.87 13.21 -4.53
CA ARG A 4 -17.78 11.75 -4.42
C ARG A 4 -16.34 11.45 -3.99
N VAL A 5 -16.19 10.65 -2.93
CA VAL A 5 -14.95 9.93 -2.67
C VAL A 5 -14.54 9.31 -4.00
N PHE A 6 -13.31 9.54 -4.46
CA PHE A 6 -12.80 8.90 -5.68
C PHE A 6 -12.85 7.39 -5.42
N ASP A 7 -13.95 6.78 -5.85
CA ASP A 7 -14.09 5.34 -5.88
C ASP A 7 -13.13 4.85 -6.96
N LYS A 8 -12.49 3.70 -6.75
CA LYS A 8 -11.43 3.17 -7.63
C LYS A 8 -12.00 2.63 -8.97
N VAL A 9 -13.13 3.17 -9.39
CA VAL A 9 -13.83 2.85 -10.62
C VAL A 9 -12.99 3.35 -11.78
N ASN A 10 -12.77 2.47 -12.77
CA ASN A 10 -11.90 2.72 -13.92
C ASN A 10 -10.43 3.00 -13.54
N GLN A 11 -9.93 2.35 -12.49
CA GLN A 11 -8.53 2.42 -12.11
C GLN A 11 -7.88 1.05 -12.09
N THR A 12 -6.60 1.03 -12.43
CA THR A 12 -5.76 -0.15 -12.39
C THR A 12 -4.89 -0.11 -11.14
N LEU A 13 -4.90 -1.19 -10.36
CA LEU A 13 -3.98 -1.36 -9.23
C LEU A 13 -2.59 -1.66 -9.78
N ILE A 14 -1.64 -0.76 -9.54
CA ILE A 14 -0.26 -0.92 -10.02
C ILE A 14 0.57 -1.73 -9.03
N LYS A 15 0.46 -1.41 -7.74
CA LYS A 15 1.28 -2.04 -6.69
C LYS A 15 0.70 -1.88 -5.30
N THR A 16 0.85 -2.91 -4.47
CA THR A 16 0.67 -2.81 -3.02
C THR A 16 2.03 -2.73 -2.33
N PHE A 17 2.16 -1.81 -1.39
CA PHE A 17 3.36 -1.57 -0.58
C PHE A 17 3.05 -1.85 0.88
N ILE A 18 4.11 -2.10 1.65
CA ILE A 18 4.05 -2.33 3.09
C ILE A 18 5.10 -1.44 3.73
N CYS A 19 4.72 -0.65 4.73
CA CYS A 19 5.63 0.23 5.44
C CYS A 19 5.42 0.22 6.96
N ASN A 20 6.42 0.74 7.67
CA ASN A 20 6.33 0.96 9.12
C ASN A 20 5.46 2.18 9.42
N LYS A 21 4.84 2.19 10.60
CA LYS A 21 4.13 3.36 11.12
C LYS A 21 5.13 4.44 11.57
N LEU A 22 4.69 5.70 11.57
CA LEU A 22 5.54 6.83 12.00
C LEU A 22 6.04 6.72 13.45
N SER A 23 5.26 6.09 14.33
CA SER A 23 5.60 5.96 15.75
C SER A 23 6.20 4.59 16.04
N ASP A 24 7.40 4.55 16.60
CA ASP A 24 8.07 3.32 17.03
C ASP A 24 7.29 2.52 18.07
N ARG A 25 6.37 3.19 18.80
CA ARG A 25 5.50 2.53 19.78
C ARG A 25 4.31 1.81 19.13
N SER A 26 4.03 2.07 17.86
CA SER A 26 2.91 1.47 17.14
C SER A 26 3.33 0.12 16.58
N LYS A 27 2.54 -0.92 16.86
CA LYS A 27 2.78 -2.28 16.37
C LYS A 27 2.16 -2.49 15.00
N GLY A 28 2.69 -3.46 14.24
CA GLY A 28 2.15 -3.88 12.94
C GLY A 28 2.44 -2.91 11.81
N GLN A 29 2.40 -3.41 10.59
CA GLN A 29 2.69 -2.66 9.37
C GLN A 29 1.43 -2.00 8.82
N LEU A 30 1.65 -0.98 7.97
CA LEU A 30 0.62 -0.35 7.16
C LEU A 30 0.78 -0.80 5.72
N HIS A 31 -0.34 -1.02 5.06
CA HIS A 31 -0.37 -1.35 3.65
C HIS A 31 -1.06 -0.22 2.91
N TYR A 32 -0.49 0.15 1.77
CA TYR A 32 -1.03 1.15 0.88
C TYR A 32 -0.80 0.75 -0.57
N GLN A 33 -1.52 1.39 -1.47
CA GLN A 33 -1.58 0.99 -2.87
C GLN A 33 -1.37 2.19 -3.78
N LEU A 34 -0.63 1.95 -4.86
CA LEU A 34 -0.54 2.84 -6.01
C LEU A 34 -1.57 2.40 -7.05
N TRP A 35 -2.40 3.34 -7.47
CA TRP A 35 -3.41 3.17 -8.50
C TRP A 35 -3.14 4.13 -9.66
N GLN A 36 -3.51 3.72 -10.86
CA GLN A 36 -3.50 4.56 -12.06
C GLN A 36 -4.92 4.67 -12.61
N ASP A 37 -5.32 5.90 -12.94
CA ASP A 37 -6.56 6.18 -13.67
C ASP A 37 -6.41 5.78 -15.14
N ASN A 38 -7.37 5.02 -15.68
CA ASN A 38 -7.26 4.50 -17.04
C ASN A 38 -7.61 5.54 -18.12
N ASP A 39 -8.24 6.67 -17.76
CA ASP A 39 -8.63 7.71 -18.71
C ASP A 39 -7.53 8.75 -18.89
N ASP A 40 -6.94 9.23 -17.79
CA ASP A 40 -5.95 10.30 -17.80
C ASP A 40 -4.54 9.87 -17.36
N LEU A 41 -4.34 8.59 -17.03
CA LEU A 41 -3.08 8.01 -16.53
C LEU A 41 -2.57 8.62 -15.22
N SER A 42 -3.39 9.44 -14.54
CA SER A 42 -3.00 10.06 -13.28
C SER A 42 -2.86 9.02 -12.17
N LEU A 43 -1.92 9.27 -11.27
CA LEU A 43 -1.59 8.36 -10.18
C LEU A 43 -2.26 8.78 -8.87
N GLY A 44 -2.61 7.79 -8.06
CA GLY A 44 -3.18 7.99 -6.74
C GLY A 44 -2.69 6.98 -5.71
N ILE A 45 -2.70 7.40 -4.45
CA ILE A 45 -2.37 6.57 -3.29
C ILE A 45 -3.64 6.30 -2.48
N ALA A 46 -3.83 5.05 -2.09
CA ALA A 46 -4.90 4.67 -1.15
C ALA A 46 -4.35 3.78 -0.03
N LEU A 47 -4.75 4.05 1.21
CA LEU A 47 -4.52 3.13 2.32
C LEU A 47 -5.38 1.87 2.10
N SER A 48 -4.82 0.68 2.32
CA SER A 48 -5.49 -0.60 2.01
C SER A 48 -5.61 -1.52 3.22
N HIS A 49 -4.65 -1.50 4.14
CA HIS A 49 -4.71 -2.33 5.35
C HIS A 49 -3.90 -1.75 6.52
N ASN A 50 -4.32 -2.08 7.72
CA ASN A 50 -3.61 -1.78 8.97
C ASN A 50 -3.60 -3.05 9.81
N GLU A 51 -2.41 -3.59 10.11
CA GLU A 51 -2.26 -4.84 10.86
C GLU A 51 -2.56 -4.68 12.36
N SER A 52 -2.74 -3.45 12.85
CA SER A 52 -3.18 -3.19 14.21
C SER A 52 -4.63 -2.72 14.26
N SER A 53 -5.09 -2.38 15.47
CA SER A 53 -6.32 -1.62 15.65
C SER A 53 -6.21 -0.20 15.07
N GLY A 54 -7.36 0.43 14.84
CA GLY A 54 -7.48 1.80 14.35
C GLY A 54 -8.03 1.87 12.93
N GLY A 55 -9.15 2.56 12.77
CA GLY A 55 -9.77 2.75 11.45
C GLY A 55 -8.97 3.71 10.56
N PHE A 56 -9.17 3.60 9.26
CA PHE A 56 -8.66 4.51 8.24
C PHE A 56 -9.69 4.59 7.10
N SER A 57 -9.50 5.53 6.18
CA SER A 57 -10.30 5.66 4.96
C SER A 57 -9.50 5.09 3.79
N SER A 58 -10.13 4.20 3.02
CA SER A 58 -9.55 3.63 1.80
C SER A 58 -9.75 4.53 0.57
N GLU A 59 -9.96 5.82 0.81
CA GLU A 59 -10.14 6.81 -0.26
C GLU A 59 -8.84 7.00 -1.04
N LEU A 60 -9.01 7.25 -2.34
CA LEU A 60 -7.89 7.52 -3.22
C LEU A 60 -7.53 9.00 -3.19
N ILE A 61 -6.25 9.27 -2.99
CA ILE A 61 -5.68 10.61 -2.95
C ILE A 61 -4.78 10.78 -4.17
N LYS A 62 -5.08 11.76 -5.01
CA LYS A 62 -4.28 12.04 -6.21
C LYS A 62 -2.86 12.46 -5.81
N VAL A 63 -1.85 11.92 -6.50
CA VAL A 63 -0.44 12.28 -6.30
C VAL A 63 -0.24 13.79 -6.48
N ASP A 64 -0.90 14.41 -7.45
CA ASP A 64 -0.85 15.85 -7.68
C ASP A 64 -1.30 16.69 -6.47
N ASP A 65 -2.35 16.25 -5.78
CA ASP A 65 -2.86 16.99 -4.61
C ASP A 65 -1.93 16.83 -3.40
N ILE A 66 -1.29 15.66 -3.28
CA ILE A 66 -0.19 15.44 -2.33
C ILE A 66 0.96 16.39 -2.66
N LEU A 67 1.43 16.44 -3.91
CA LEU A 67 2.54 17.30 -4.32
C LEU A 67 2.27 18.79 -4.06
N LYS A 68 1.06 19.28 -4.39
CA LYS A 68 0.65 20.66 -4.07
C LYS A 68 0.73 20.93 -2.56
N THR A 69 0.26 19.98 -1.75
CA THR A 69 0.33 20.09 -0.29
C THR A 69 1.77 20.11 0.22
N ILE A 70 2.61 19.19 -0.27
CA ILE A 70 4.04 19.11 0.10
C ILE A 70 4.79 20.39 -0.30
N LYS A 71 4.53 20.94 -1.48
CA LYS A 71 5.13 22.19 -1.94
C LYS A 71 4.81 23.36 -1.00
N VAL A 72 3.55 23.49 -0.54
CA VAL A 72 3.15 24.51 0.43
C VAL A 72 3.87 24.31 1.77
N LEU A 73 4.01 23.06 2.23
CA LEU A 73 4.72 22.74 3.47
C LEU A 73 6.21 23.07 3.37
N LEU A 74 6.85 22.77 2.24
CA LEU A 74 8.24 23.14 1.99
C LEU A 74 8.44 24.66 2.03
N GLN A 75 7.56 25.41 1.34
CA GLN A 75 7.60 26.87 1.33
C GLN A 75 7.41 27.50 2.71
N SER A 76 6.75 26.80 3.64
CA SER A 76 6.63 27.27 5.03
C SER A 76 7.96 27.27 5.78
N GLY A 77 8.95 26.49 5.31
CA GLY A 77 10.30 26.39 5.88
C GLY A 77 10.34 25.81 7.30
N LYS A 78 9.27 25.18 7.76
CA LYS A 78 9.13 24.69 9.14
C LYS A 78 8.80 23.21 9.18
N PRO A 79 9.35 22.46 10.14
CA PRO A 79 8.90 21.10 10.41
C PRO A 79 7.41 21.09 10.79
N PHE A 80 6.67 20.06 10.37
CA PHE A 80 5.21 20.00 10.52
C PHE A 80 4.75 18.69 11.16
N HIS A 81 3.56 18.70 11.75
CA HIS A 81 2.89 17.48 12.20
C HIS A 81 2.10 16.86 11.05
N ALA A 82 1.90 15.54 11.09
CA ALA A 82 1.09 14.82 10.10
C ALA A 82 -0.32 15.42 9.91
N THR A 83 -0.89 16.07 10.93
CA THR A 83 -2.17 16.79 10.85
C THR A 83 -2.23 17.84 9.73
N ALA A 84 -1.09 18.33 9.24
CA ALA A 84 -1.02 19.20 8.07
C ALA A 84 -1.55 18.53 6.78
N LEU A 85 -1.52 17.19 6.71
CA LEU A 85 -2.04 16.39 5.59
C LEU A 85 -3.57 16.17 5.69
N LYS A 86 -4.23 16.64 6.75
CA LYS A 86 -5.67 16.40 6.98
C LYS A 86 -6.53 16.86 5.81
N GLY A 87 -6.15 17.93 5.11
CA GLY A 87 -6.90 18.47 3.97
C GLY A 87 -6.99 17.53 2.76
N LEU A 88 -6.16 16.48 2.70
CA LEU A 88 -6.18 15.49 1.63
C LEU A 88 -7.28 14.43 1.81
N PHE A 89 -7.93 14.38 2.97
CA PHE A 89 -8.92 13.37 3.31
C PHE A 89 -10.31 13.99 3.47
N ILE A 90 -11.33 13.32 2.92
CA ILE A 90 -12.74 13.58 3.25
C ILE A 90 -13.13 12.73 4.47
N GLY A 91 -12.54 11.55 4.59
CA GLY A 91 -12.77 10.61 5.67
C GLY A 91 -12.47 11.17 7.06
N LYS A 92 -13.24 10.73 8.05
CA LYS A 92 -13.19 11.27 9.43
C LYS A 92 -12.19 10.57 10.36
N SER A 93 -11.48 9.55 9.89
CA SER A 93 -10.52 8.85 10.76
C SER A 93 -9.35 9.77 11.11
N VAL A 94 -9.07 9.85 12.42
CA VAL A 94 -7.92 10.58 12.96
C VAL A 94 -6.57 9.92 12.65
N ASN A 95 -6.57 8.70 12.10
CA ASN A 95 -5.33 8.00 11.72
C ASN A 95 -4.93 8.26 10.27
N ASN A 96 -5.83 8.78 9.44
CA ASN A 96 -5.62 8.94 8.00
C ASN A 96 -4.32 9.70 7.68
N TYR A 97 -4.15 10.86 8.29
CA TYR A 97 -3.02 11.73 8.01
C TYR A 97 -1.69 11.19 8.57
N SER A 98 -1.69 10.47 9.70
CA SER A 98 -0.47 9.83 10.21
C SER A 98 -0.09 8.59 9.40
N PHE A 99 -1.06 7.84 8.88
CA PHE A 99 -0.83 6.69 8.01
C PHE A 99 -0.36 7.11 6.62
N LEU A 100 -0.93 8.18 6.05
CA LEU A 100 -0.39 8.77 4.82
C LEU A 100 1.02 9.31 5.04
N GLY A 101 1.26 9.99 6.17
CA GLY A 101 2.60 10.45 6.52
C GLY A 101 3.61 9.30 6.55
N ALA A 102 3.23 8.13 7.08
CA ALA A 102 4.07 6.93 7.05
C ALA A 102 4.39 6.45 5.63
N ALA A 103 3.37 6.40 4.76
CA ALA A 103 3.55 6.05 3.35
C ALA A 103 4.46 7.05 2.62
N LEU A 104 4.35 8.36 2.91
CA LEU A 104 5.20 9.38 2.31
C LEU A 104 6.65 9.34 2.83
N VAL A 105 6.87 8.89 4.07
CA VAL A 105 8.22 8.60 4.58
C VAL A 105 8.82 7.40 3.85
N ASP A 106 8.06 6.33 3.68
CA ASP A 106 8.47 5.13 2.93
C ASP A 106 8.83 5.46 1.48
N GLN A 107 8.05 6.34 0.85
CA GLN A 107 8.29 6.84 -0.50
C GLN A 107 9.39 7.91 -0.59
N GLN A 108 10.03 8.28 0.52
CA GLN A 108 11.06 9.32 0.58
C GLN A 108 10.59 10.65 -0.04
N VAL A 109 9.36 11.06 0.27
CA VAL A 109 8.82 12.39 -0.05
C VAL A 109 9.04 13.33 1.14
N ILE A 110 8.88 12.77 2.34
CA ILE A 110 9.10 13.45 3.62
C ILE A 110 9.95 12.55 4.51
N ARG A 111 10.48 13.10 5.60
CA ARG A 111 11.24 12.35 6.61
C ARG A 111 10.88 12.79 8.02
N LEU A 112 11.18 11.96 9.01
CA LEU A 112 11.13 12.37 10.41
C LEU A 112 12.20 13.45 10.67
N HIS A 113 11.83 14.47 11.45
CA HIS A 113 12.75 15.52 11.88
C HIS A 113 13.80 14.92 12.84
N PRO A 114 15.10 15.17 12.63
CA PRO A 114 16.18 14.51 13.37
C PRO A 114 16.15 14.79 14.88
N GLN A 115 15.65 15.96 15.28
CA GLN A 115 15.61 16.37 16.68
C GLN A 115 14.28 16.06 17.38
N THR A 116 13.23 15.75 16.62
CA THR A 116 11.87 15.59 17.17
C THR A 116 11.11 14.53 16.39
N ALA A 117 11.03 13.30 16.92
CA ALA A 117 10.38 12.16 16.29
C ALA A 117 8.88 12.35 15.94
N ARG A 118 8.26 13.47 16.35
CA ARG A 118 6.85 13.80 16.06
C ARG A 118 6.67 14.78 14.91
N LEU A 119 7.76 15.37 14.43
CA LEU A 119 7.75 16.36 13.34
C LEU A 119 8.30 15.72 12.07
N LEU A 120 7.81 16.23 10.94
CA LEU A 120 8.15 15.81 9.59
C LEU A 120 8.77 16.98 8.85
N GLU A 121 9.65 16.66 7.91
CA GLU A 121 10.26 17.59 6.98
C GLU A 121 10.10 17.09 5.55
N VAL A 122 9.97 18.01 4.60
CA VAL A 122 9.99 17.67 3.17
C VAL A 122 11.44 17.36 2.75
N ILE A 123 11.64 16.31 1.96
CA ILE A 123 12.94 15.98 1.37
C ILE A 123 13.16 16.86 0.13
N GLU A 124 14.39 17.34 -0.10
CA GLU A 124 14.69 18.26 -1.20
C GLU A 124 14.33 17.66 -2.57
N GLU A 125 14.57 16.36 -2.75
CA GLU A 125 14.30 15.62 -3.98
C GLU A 125 12.85 15.09 -4.10
N TYR A 126 11.91 15.60 -3.29
CA TYR A 126 10.51 15.16 -3.35
C TYR A 126 9.89 15.31 -4.75
N GLU A 127 10.37 16.25 -5.56
CA GLU A 127 9.91 16.50 -6.93
C GLU A 127 10.23 15.35 -7.90
N LEU A 128 11.19 14.48 -7.55
CA LEU A 128 11.48 13.27 -8.31
C LEU A 128 10.53 12.12 -7.98
N TRP A 129 9.64 12.29 -7.01
CA TRP A 129 8.70 11.24 -6.61
C TRP A 129 7.79 10.77 -7.76
N PRO A 130 7.18 11.64 -8.59
CA PRO A 130 6.36 11.20 -9.72
C PRO A 130 7.11 10.32 -10.71
N LEU A 131 8.35 10.69 -11.05
CA LEU A 131 9.22 9.90 -11.94
C LEU A 131 9.49 8.50 -11.35
N ARG A 132 9.76 8.41 -10.05
CA ARG A 132 9.93 7.13 -9.36
C ARG A 132 8.67 6.27 -9.39
N LEU A 133 7.48 6.88 -9.32
CA LEU A 133 6.22 6.16 -9.46
C LEU A 133 5.99 5.68 -10.90
N GLU A 134 6.28 6.51 -11.91
CA GLU A 134 6.20 6.13 -13.33
C GLU A 134 7.12 4.96 -13.65
N GLU A 135 8.33 4.93 -13.09
CA GLU A 135 9.22 3.76 -13.21
C GLU A 135 8.61 2.48 -12.63
N ILE A 136 7.82 2.58 -11.56
CA ILE A 136 7.13 1.43 -10.97
C ILE A 136 6.04 0.94 -11.92
N VAL A 137 5.26 1.85 -12.49
CA VAL A 137 4.22 1.53 -13.48
C VAL A 137 4.85 0.80 -14.68
N GLY A 138 5.91 1.35 -15.28
CA GLY A 138 6.57 0.73 -16.42
C GLY A 138 7.18 -0.64 -16.13
N LYS A 139 7.61 -0.91 -14.89
CA LYS A 139 8.08 -2.24 -14.47
C LYS A 139 6.93 -3.24 -14.32
N THR A 140 5.76 -2.80 -13.85
CA THR A 140 4.57 -3.66 -13.73
C THR A 140 4.07 -4.12 -15.11
N ASP A 141 3.99 -3.21 -16.09
CA ASP A 141 3.55 -3.54 -17.47
C ASP A 141 4.45 -4.60 -18.14
N VAL A 142 5.76 -4.51 -17.88
CA VAL A 142 6.74 -5.46 -18.42
C VAL A 142 6.57 -6.84 -17.78
N GLN A 143 6.23 -6.94 -16.49
CA GLN A 143 6.01 -8.22 -15.81
C GLN A 143 4.75 -8.94 -16.32
N GLU A 144 3.64 -8.22 -16.52
CA GLU A 144 2.42 -8.80 -17.13
C GLU A 144 2.68 -9.30 -18.56
N THR A 145 3.52 -8.59 -19.32
CA THR A 145 3.91 -8.98 -20.69
C THR A 145 4.82 -10.22 -20.73
N ILE A 146 5.59 -10.49 -19.68
CA ILE A 146 6.48 -11.67 -19.61
C ILE A 146 5.71 -12.91 -19.12
N GLU A 147 4.81 -12.77 -18.14
CA GLU A 147 3.99 -13.89 -17.64
C GLU A 147 3.04 -14.45 -18.72
N THR A 148 2.55 -13.61 -19.63
CA THR A 148 1.69 -14.03 -20.74
C THR A 148 2.42 -14.72 -21.90
N LYS A 149 3.77 -14.77 -21.91
CA LYS A 149 4.59 -15.35 -22.99
C LYS A 149 5.23 -16.70 -22.69
N ILE A 150 4.94 -17.34 -21.56
CA ILE A 150 5.39 -18.72 -21.30
C ILE A 150 4.39 -19.70 -21.96
N PRO A 151 4.79 -20.49 -22.98
CA PRO A 151 3.92 -21.52 -23.53
C PRO A 151 3.75 -22.62 -22.48
N THR A 152 2.51 -22.86 -22.08
CA THR A 152 2.14 -24.03 -21.26
C THR A 152 2.43 -25.31 -22.05
N LYS A 153 3.62 -25.90 -21.84
CA LYS A 153 3.86 -27.30 -22.22
C LYS A 153 2.95 -28.18 -21.37
N ARG A 154 1.86 -28.65 -21.98
CA ARG A 154 0.99 -29.69 -21.44
C ARG A 154 1.83 -30.96 -21.23
N GLY A 155 2.17 -31.25 -19.97
CA GLY A 155 2.67 -32.56 -19.57
C GLY A 155 1.53 -33.58 -19.51
N PRO A 156 1.76 -34.88 -19.79
CA PRO A 156 0.71 -35.88 -19.81
C PRO A 156 0.23 -36.21 -18.40
N LYS A 157 -1.08 -36.34 -18.26
CA LYS A 157 -1.81 -36.76 -17.05
C LYS A 157 -1.52 -38.24 -16.74
N PRO A 158 -1.06 -38.63 -15.54
CA PRO A 158 -1.10 -40.03 -15.15
C PRO A 158 -2.51 -40.43 -14.68
N LYS A 159 -3.00 -41.56 -15.20
CA LYS A 159 -4.25 -42.25 -14.81
C LYS A 159 -3.95 -43.28 -13.71
N ASN A 160 -4.81 -43.27 -12.69
CA ASN A 160 -5.32 -44.36 -11.83
C ASN A 160 -4.38 -45.46 -11.28
N GLN A 161 -4.53 -45.77 -9.99
CA GLN A 161 -5.10 -47.07 -9.58
C GLN A 161 -5.48 -47.09 -8.08
N SER A 162 -6.70 -47.55 -7.83
CA SER A 162 -7.30 -47.91 -6.55
C SER A 162 -6.79 -49.27 -6.08
N ILE A 163 -6.48 -49.42 -4.79
CA ILE A 163 -6.43 -50.73 -4.11
C ILE A 163 -7.07 -50.54 -2.72
N GLU A 164 -8.23 -51.17 -2.52
CA GLU A 164 -8.77 -51.55 -1.22
C GLU A 164 -7.98 -52.75 -0.68
N ALA A 165 -7.67 -52.77 0.62
CA ALA A 165 -7.40 -53.99 1.38
C ALA A 165 -7.64 -53.74 2.88
N GLU A 166 -8.25 -54.75 3.49
CA GLU A 166 -8.96 -54.84 4.76
C GLU A 166 -8.06 -55.29 5.93
N LEU A 167 -8.56 -55.12 7.16
CA LEU A 167 -8.21 -55.83 8.42
C LEU A 167 -6.85 -55.44 9.06
N GLU A 168 -6.66 -55.33 10.38
CA GLU A 168 -7.35 -55.95 11.51
C GLU A 168 -7.01 -55.21 12.83
N GLU A 169 -7.84 -55.47 13.82
CA GLU A 169 -7.94 -54.97 15.20
C GLU A 169 -6.82 -55.49 16.13
N GLN A 170 -6.36 -54.68 17.09
CA GLN A 170 -6.08 -55.03 18.51
C GLN A 170 -5.17 -54.01 19.20
N ALA A 171 -5.73 -53.24 20.15
CA ALA A 171 -4.97 -52.59 21.22
C ALA A 171 -5.57 -53.04 22.55
N HIS A 172 -4.82 -53.89 23.25
CA HIS A 172 -5.09 -54.36 24.60
C HIS A 172 -4.68 -53.27 25.62
N ASP A 173 -5.66 -52.86 26.42
CA ASP A 173 -5.66 -52.68 27.88
C ASP A 173 -4.33 -52.41 28.63
N GLU A 174 -4.26 -51.25 29.31
CA GLU A 174 -3.53 -51.05 30.57
C GLU A 174 -4.17 -49.88 31.36
N VAL A 175 -5.00 -50.17 32.37
CA VAL A 175 -5.09 -49.35 33.60
C VAL A 175 -5.42 -50.28 34.79
N HIS A 176 -4.56 -50.19 35.82
CA HIS A 176 -4.70 -50.78 37.15
C HIS A 176 -5.95 -50.33 37.92
#